data_AF-A0A7X4H8E0-F1
#
_entry.id   AF-A0A7X4H8E0-F1
#
_cell.length_a   1.000
_cell.length_b   1.000
_cell.length_c   1.000
_cell.angle_alpha   90.00
_cell.angle_beta   90.00
_cell.angle_gamma   90.00
#
_symmetry.space_group_name_H-M   'P 1'
#
loop_
_entity.id
_entity.type
_entity.pdbx_description
1 polymer ?
#
loop_
_entity_poly.entity_id
_entity_poly.type
_entity_poly.pdbx_seq_one_letter_code
_entity_poly.pdbx_strand_id
1 'polypeptide(L)'
;MPSIPIALPQRGLVLSFGSFFGDGSTWYVIDLQRAEATQIYARLNRSTSQQSIGEQVTRPLAPEEISLLTQLVNDIWASRELLPSTDVTDVAWSIWLLDDDDVRHEFSAGRPDGLAKEVEQSMRRMFMAELHVQPKVSP
;
A
#
# COMPACT_ATOMS: atom_id res chain seq x y z
N MET A 1 3.30 -5.22 -16.73
CA MET A 1 3.58 -5.56 -15.33
C MET A 1 2.60 -6.64 -14.89
N PRO A 2 3.00 -7.61 -14.06
CA PRO A 2 2.04 -8.50 -13.40
C PRO A 2 1.05 -7.62 -12.62
N SER A 3 -0.24 -7.75 -12.93
CA SER A 3 -1.31 -7.07 -12.21
C SER A 3 -1.86 -8.03 -11.17
N ILE A 4 -2.00 -7.58 -9.92
CA ILE A 4 -2.66 -8.40 -8.91
C ILE A 4 -4.17 -8.39 -9.19
N PRO A 5 -4.89 -9.50 -8.95
CA PRO A 5 -6.33 -9.58 -9.20
C PRO A 5 -7.14 -8.90 -8.09
N ILE A 6 -6.90 -7.60 -7.84
CA ILE A 6 -7.76 -6.79 -6.99
C ILE A 6 -8.51 -5.77 -7.81
N ALA A 7 -9.75 -5.51 -7.41
CA ALA A 7 -10.44 -4.31 -7.83
C ALA A 7 -9.75 -3.11 -7.15
N LEU A 8 -9.32 -2.14 -7.96
CA LEU A 8 -8.90 -0.84 -7.41
C LEU A 8 -10.15 -0.12 -6.87
N PRO A 9 -10.04 0.58 -5.72
CA PRO A 9 -11.14 1.39 -5.22
C PRO A 9 -11.39 2.57 -6.16
N GLN A 10 -12.62 3.06 -6.23
CA GLN A 10 -12.93 4.25 -7.02
C GLN A 10 -12.34 5.52 -6.39
N ARG A 11 -12.34 5.60 -5.05
CA ARG A 11 -11.64 6.66 -4.32
C ARG A 11 -10.77 6.05 -3.23
N GLY A 12 -9.50 6.42 -3.23
CA GLY A 12 -8.56 5.96 -2.24
C GLY A 12 -7.13 5.92 -2.72
N LEU A 13 -6.40 4.95 -2.19
CA LEU A 13 -4.96 4.92 -2.28
C LEU A 13 -4.51 3.47 -2.34
N VAL A 14 -3.61 3.16 -3.26
CA VAL A 14 -2.92 1.87 -3.33
C VAL A 14 -1.42 2.12 -3.22
N LEU A 15 -0.76 1.34 -2.37
CA LEU A 15 0.69 1.37 -2.22
C LEU A 15 1.22 -0.05 -2.32
N SER A 16 2.25 -0.27 -3.12
CA SER A 16 2.85 -1.59 -3.30
C SER A 16 4.36 -1.56 -3.21
N PHE A 17 4.92 -2.66 -2.74
CA PHE A 17 6.35 -2.90 -2.60
C PHE A 17 6.68 -4.30 -3.07
N GLY A 18 7.75 -4.43 -3.82
CA GLY A 18 8.28 -5.73 -4.23
C GLY A 18 9.80 -5.70 -4.29
N SER A 19 10.40 -6.88 -4.22
CA SER A 19 11.81 -7.08 -4.58
C SER A 19 11.89 -7.77 -5.93
N PHE A 20 12.84 -7.36 -6.79
CA PHE A 20 12.99 -7.98 -8.12
C PHE A 20 13.44 -9.44 -8.01
N PHE A 21 14.21 -9.77 -6.96
CA PHE A 21 14.59 -11.13 -6.60
C PHE A 21 13.75 -11.74 -5.48
N GLY A 22 12.61 -11.13 -5.14
CA GLY A 22 11.65 -11.64 -4.17
C GLY A 22 10.72 -12.72 -4.73
N ASP A 23 10.03 -13.43 -3.85
CA ASP A 23 8.98 -14.41 -4.18
C ASP A 23 7.57 -13.79 -4.16
N GLY A 24 7.47 -12.49 -3.90
CA GLY A 24 6.20 -11.78 -3.83
C GLY A 24 6.33 -10.27 -3.69
N SER A 25 5.19 -9.65 -3.41
CA SER A 25 5.04 -8.22 -3.20
C SER A 25 3.95 -7.97 -2.15
N THR A 26 4.13 -6.91 -1.38
CA THR A 26 3.13 -6.44 -0.42
C THR A 26 2.37 -5.28 -1.03
N TRP A 27 1.05 -5.30 -0.88
CA TRP A 27 0.13 -4.28 -1.35
C TRP A 27 -0.71 -3.81 -0.17
N TYR A 28 -0.92 -2.51 -0.09
CA TYR A 28 -1.84 -1.86 0.81
C TYR A 28 -2.88 -1.14 -0.05
N VAL A 29 -4.15 -1.36 0.22
CA VAL A 29 -5.28 -0.76 -0.47
C VAL A 29 -6.12 -0.05 0.57
N ILE A 30 -6.40 1.22 0.34
CA ILE A 30 -7.32 2.04 1.13
C ILE A 30 -8.52 2.34 0.24
N ASP A 31 -9.68 1.87 0.66
CA ASP A 31 -10.95 2.20 0.04
C ASP A 31 -11.65 3.24 0.92
N LEU A 32 -11.65 4.49 0.47
CA LEU A 32 -12.25 5.60 1.22
C LEU A 32 -13.78 5.59 1.14
N GLN A 33 -14.36 4.98 0.10
CA GLN A 33 -15.81 4.87 -0.02
C GLN A 33 -16.35 3.84 0.97
N ARG A 34 -15.63 2.74 1.17
CA ARG A 34 -15.98 1.69 2.13
C ARG A 34 -15.42 1.94 3.53
N ALA A 35 -14.52 2.90 3.69
CA ALA A 35 -13.75 3.12 4.91
C ALA A 35 -13.02 1.84 5.35
N GLU A 36 -12.33 1.19 4.43
CA GLU A 36 -11.62 -0.07 4.66
C GLU A 36 -10.15 0.04 4.24
N ALA A 37 -9.30 -0.70 4.95
CA ALA A 37 -7.91 -0.92 4.58
C ALA A 37 -7.67 -2.41 4.37
N THR A 38 -7.01 -2.77 3.28
CA THR A 38 -6.63 -4.14 2.95
C THR A 38 -5.12 -4.24 2.75
N GLN A 39 -4.48 -5.15 3.48
CA GLN A 39 -3.11 -5.58 3.23
C GLN A 39 -3.14 -6.91 2.49
N ILE A 40 -2.39 -7.01 1.39
CA ILE A 40 -2.27 -8.22 0.58
C ILE A 40 -0.79 -8.57 0.42
N TYR A 41 -0.46 -9.84 0.64
CA TYR A 41 0.77 -10.42 0.15
C TYR A 41 0.49 -11.20 -1.13
N ALA A 42 0.98 -10.70 -2.26
CA ALA A 42 0.86 -11.33 -3.57
C ALA A 42 2.13 -12.15 -3.85
N ARG A 43 1.97 -13.46 -4.07
CA ARG A 43 3.06 -14.37 -4.45
C ARG A 43 3.32 -14.30 -5.94
N LEU A 44 4.58 -14.30 -6.34
CA LEU A 44 5.02 -14.34 -7.73
C LEU A 44 5.38 -15.78 -8.13
N ASN A 45 4.68 -16.31 -9.13
CA ASN A 45 5.11 -17.51 -9.81
C ASN A 45 6.18 -17.14 -10.85
N ARG A 46 7.43 -17.53 -10.62
CA ARG A 46 8.55 -17.20 -11.51
C ARG A 46 8.52 -17.95 -12.85
N SER A 47 7.88 -19.11 -12.93
CA SER A 47 7.81 -19.85 -14.19
C SER A 47 6.77 -19.23 -15.14
N THR A 48 5.71 -18.63 -14.60
CA THR A 48 4.63 -18.01 -15.39
C THR A 48 4.64 -16.49 -15.37
N SER A 49 5.47 -15.87 -14.53
CA SER A 49 5.46 -14.42 -14.22
C SER A 49 4.09 -13.89 -13.73
N GLN A 50 3.20 -14.79 -13.28
CA GLN A 50 1.89 -14.41 -12.77
C GLN A 50 1.93 -14.20 -11.27
N GLN A 51 1.09 -13.28 -10.79
CA GLN A 51 0.88 -13.06 -9.37
C GLN A 51 -0.44 -13.66 -8.90
N SER A 52 -0.45 -14.18 -7.68
CA SER A 52 -1.65 -14.68 -6.99
C SER A 52 -1.70 -14.16 -5.57
N ILE A 53 -2.89 -13.92 -5.04
CA ILE A 53 -3.08 -13.55 -3.64
C ILE A 53 -2.63 -14.73 -2.76
N GLY A 54 -1.59 -14.50 -1.95
CA GLY A 54 -1.09 -15.46 -0.98
C GLY A 54 -1.78 -15.29 0.37
N GLU A 55 -1.80 -14.05 0.88
CA GLU A 55 -2.45 -13.67 2.13
C GLU A 55 -3.18 -12.33 1.93
N GLN A 56 -4.29 -12.15 2.64
CA GLN A 56 -5.07 -10.93 2.59
C GLN A 56 -5.73 -10.68 3.95
N VAL A 57 -5.60 -9.46 4.46
CA VAL A 57 -6.23 -8.98 5.70
C VAL A 57 -6.94 -7.67 5.39
N THR A 58 -8.24 -7.61 5.69
CA THR A 58 -9.04 -6.39 5.56
C THR A 58 -9.56 -5.98 6.93
N ARG A 59 -9.50 -4.67 7.22
CA ARG A 59 -9.99 -4.05 8.45
C ARG A 59 -10.76 -2.77 8.16
N PRO A 60 -11.73 -2.38 8.99
CA PRO A 60 -12.32 -1.06 8.91
C PRO A 60 -11.30 0.01 9.35
N LEU A 61 -11.39 1.18 8.74
CA LEU A 61 -10.61 2.36 9.11
C LEU A 61 -11.34 3.19 10.16
N ALA A 62 -10.59 3.67 11.16
CA ALA A 62 -11.08 4.63 12.12
C ALA A 62 -11.14 6.05 11.49
N PRO A 63 -12.06 6.94 11.92
CA PRO A 63 -12.18 8.29 11.37
C PRO A 63 -10.88 9.11 11.39
N GLU A 64 -10.05 8.93 12.43
CA GLU A 64 -8.73 9.56 12.56
C GLU A 64 -7.72 9.03 11.53
N GLU A 65 -7.79 7.75 11.17
CA GLU A 65 -6.95 7.15 10.13
C GLU A 65 -7.35 7.64 8.75
N ILE A 66 -8.65 7.75 8.48
CA ILE A 66 -9.19 8.33 7.25
C ILE A 66 -8.72 9.78 7.10
N SER A 67 -8.83 10.57 8.17
CA SER A 67 -8.41 11.98 8.17
C SER A 67 -6.92 12.14 7.89
N LEU A 68 -6.08 11.33 8.55
CA LEU A 68 -4.64 11.32 8.34
C LEU A 68 -4.27 10.92 6.90
N LEU A 69 -4.83 9.82 6.39
CA LEU A 69 -4.56 9.36 5.03
C LEU A 69 -5.02 10.36 3.98
N THR A 70 -6.19 10.96 4.18
CA THR A 70 -6.73 12.00 3.28
C THR A 70 -5.78 13.20 3.21
N GLN A 71 -5.25 13.65 4.36
CA GLN A 71 -4.28 14.73 4.39
C GLN A 71 -3.01 14.38 3.61
N LEU A 72 -2.41 13.20 3.86
CA LEU A 72 -1.22 12.74 3.15
C LEU A 72 -1.45 12.62 1.64
N VAL A 73 -2.62 12.10 1.23
CA VAL A 73 -3.00 11.98 -0.18
C VAL A 73 -3.13 13.36 -0.82
N ASN A 74 -3.75 14.33 -0.14
CA ASN A 74 -3.87 15.70 -0.62
C ASN A 74 -2.50 16.38 -0.76
N ASP A 75 -1.60 16.16 0.20
CA ASP A 75 -0.24 16.71 0.16
C ASP A 75 0.55 16.15 -1.02
N ILE A 76 0.40 14.84 -1.32
CA ILE A 76 1.00 14.24 -2.52
C ILE A 76 0.37 14.83 -3.78
N TRP A 77 -0.96 14.90 -3.87
CA TRP A 77 -1.65 15.50 -5.01
C TRP A 77 -1.20 16.93 -5.30
N ALA A 78 -1.00 17.73 -4.25
CA ALA A 78 -0.53 19.11 -4.36
C ALA A 78 0.95 19.22 -4.74
N SER A 79 1.76 18.17 -4.50
CA SER A 79 3.17 18.14 -4.89
C SER A 79 3.32 18.17 -6.41
N ARG A 80 4.14 19.10 -6.91
CA ARG A 80 4.49 19.20 -8.33
C ARG A 80 5.70 18.35 -8.72
N GLU A 81 6.44 17.88 -7.73
CA GLU A 81 7.64 17.08 -7.92
C GLU A 81 7.30 15.60 -7.80
N LEU A 82 8.11 14.78 -8.47
CA LEU A 82 8.08 13.33 -8.29
C LEU A 82 8.44 12.99 -6.85
N LEU A 83 7.77 11.99 -6.31
CA LEU A 83 8.00 11.50 -4.97
C LEU A 83 9.42 10.91 -4.88
N PRO A 84 10.21 11.35 -3.89
CA PRO A 84 11.59 10.90 -3.76
C PRO A 84 11.67 9.43 -3.35
N SER A 85 12.79 8.81 -3.67
CA SER A 85 13.10 7.44 -3.27
C SER A 85 14.54 7.35 -2.77
N THR A 86 14.77 6.58 -1.71
CA THR A 86 16.12 6.24 -1.27
C THR A 86 16.66 5.08 -2.10
N ASP A 87 17.91 5.20 -2.56
CA ASP A 87 18.59 4.13 -3.30
C ASP A 87 18.76 2.88 -2.43
N VAL A 88 18.00 1.85 -2.79
CA VAL A 88 18.10 0.50 -2.22
C VAL A 88 18.13 -0.48 -3.38
N THR A 89 19.15 -1.33 -3.41
CA THR A 89 19.26 -2.38 -4.43
C THR A 89 18.10 -3.35 -4.29
N ASP A 90 17.55 -3.79 -5.43
CA ASP A 90 16.57 -4.88 -5.50
C ASP A 90 15.18 -4.57 -4.91
N VAL A 91 14.81 -3.32 -4.70
CA VAL A 91 13.45 -2.96 -4.26
C VAL A 91 12.82 -2.01 -5.27
N ALA A 92 11.51 -2.13 -5.45
CA ALA A 92 10.71 -1.13 -6.14
C ALA A 92 9.39 -0.91 -5.42
N TRP A 93 8.83 0.27 -5.62
CA TRP A 93 7.56 0.67 -5.04
C TRP A 93 6.71 1.43 -6.03
N SER A 94 5.40 1.42 -5.78
CA SER A 94 4.42 2.10 -6.60
C SER A 94 3.28 2.62 -5.74
N ILE A 95 2.80 3.82 -6.02
CA ILE A 95 1.65 4.44 -5.37
C ILE A 95 0.63 4.90 -6.40
N TRP A 96 -0.64 4.60 -6.16
CA TRP A 96 -1.77 5.08 -6.94
C TRP A 96 -2.68 5.90 -6.03
N LEU A 97 -2.95 7.14 -6.40
CA LEU A 97 -3.99 7.97 -5.81
C LEU A 97 -5.18 7.97 -6.77
N LEU A 98 -6.34 7.63 -6.25
CA LEU A 98 -7.56 7.38 -7.01
C LEU A 98 -8.63 8.34 -6.50
N ASP A 99 -9.16 9.19 -7.37
CA ASP A 99 -10.29 10.07 -7.06
C ASP A 99 -11.27 10.08 -8.24
N ASP A 100 -12.20 9.12 -8.23
CA ASP A 100 -13.12 8.83 -9.33
C ASP A 100 -12.41 8.56 -10.65
N ASP A 101 -12.46 9.52 -11.58
CA ASP A 101 -11.85 9.40 -12.92
C ASP A 101 -10.39 9.89 -12.94
N ASP A 102 -9.94 10.55 -11.86
CA ASP A 102 -8.59 11.07 -11.75
C ASP A 102 -7.65 10.05 -11.07
N VAL A 103 -6.53 9.76 -11.73
CA VAL A 103 -5.51 8.84 -11.23
C VAL A 103 -4.14 9.50 -11.29
N ARG A 104 -3.46 9.58 -10.14
CA ARG A 104 -2.02 9.86 -10.06
C ARG A 104 -1.28 8.58 -9.71
N HIS A 105 -0.39 8.16 -10.60
CA HIS A 105 0.44 6.98 -10.42
C HIS A 105 1.91 7.36 -10.43
N GLU A 106 2.64 6.95 -9.40
CA GLU A 106 4.09 7.08 -9.34
C GLU A 106 4.76 5.75 -9.01
N PHE A 107 5.95 5.55 -9.58
CA PHE A 107 6.75 4.34 -9.45
C PHE A 107 8.23 4.71 -9.39
N SER A 108 8.98 4.05 -8.51
CA SER A 108 10.43 4.17 -8.46
C SER A 108 11.09 2.88 -7.97
N ALA A 109 12.35 2.68 -8.38
CA ALA A 109 13.26 1.76 -7.71
C ALA A 109 13.70 2.36 -6.37
N GLY A 110 14.08 1.49 -5.42
CA GLY A 110 14.46 1.86 -4.07
C GLY A 110 13.33 1.72 -3.06
N ARG A 111 13.40 2.50 -1.97
CA ARG A 111 12.31 2.63 -0.99
C ARG A 111 11.71 4.03 -1.04
N PRO A 112 10.41 4.20 -0.75
CA PRO A 112 9.78 5.52 -0.75
C PRO A 112 10.48 6.42 0.27
N ASP A 113 10.58 7.70 -0.05
CA ASP A 113 10.99 8.76 0.89
C ASP A 113 9.96 9.89 0.91
N GLY A 114 10.15 10.88 1.79
CA GLY A 114 9.23 12.01 1.94
C GLY A 114 7.79 11.56 2.21
N LEU A 115 6.81 12.16 1.52
CA LEU A 115 5.39 11.87 1.71
C LEU A 115 5.02 10.40 1.46
N ALA A 116 5.62 9.75 0.44
CA ALA A 116 5.35 8.34 0.15
C ALA A 116 5.76 7.41 1.31
N LYS A 117 6.82 7.78 2.03
CA LYS A 117 7.27 7.08 3.25
C LYS A 117 6.36 7.33 4.42
N GLU A 118 5.79 8.52 4.56
CA GLU A 118 4.80 8.80 5.61
C GLU A 118 3.54 7.97 5.41
N VAL A 119 3.09 7.81 4.16
CA VAL A 119 1.99 6.90 3.79
C VAL A 119 2.33 5.45 4.13
N GLU A 120 3.50 4.96 3.71
CA GLU A 120 3.99 3.60 4.00
C GLU A 120 3.98 3.31 5.51
N GLN A 121 4.54 4.22 6.30
CA GLN A 121 4.59 4.05 7.75
C GLN A 121 3.21 4.08 8.38
N SER A 122 2.31 4.92 7.88
CA SER A 122 0.94 5.03 8.39
C SER A 122 0.19 3.72 8.14
N MET A 123 0.21 3.22 6.91
CA MET A 123 -0.38 1.91 6.57
C MET A 123 0.22 0.78 7.39
N ARG A 124 1.56 0.72 7.50
CA ARG A 124 2.22 -0.33 8.29
C ARG A 124 1.78 -0.32 9.75
N ARG A 125 1.63 0.87 10.37
CA ARG A 125 1.14 1.00 11.75
C ARG A 125 -0.29 0.51 11.90
N MET A 126 -1.17 0.79 10.93
CA MET A 126 -2.58 0.33 10.95
C MET A 126 -2.67 -1.19 11.04
N PHE A 127 -1.83 -1.92 10.30
CA PHE A 127 -1.81 -3.38 10.31
C PHE A 127 -0.94 -4.00 11.43
N MET A 128 0.05 -3.26 11.97
CA MET A 128 0.82 -3.70 13.14
C MET A 128 0.10 -3.52 14.48
N ALA A 129 -0.83 -2.56 14.57
CA ALA A 129 -1.61 -2.31 15.78
C ALA A 129 -2.51 -3.52 16.15
N GLU A 130 -2.95 -4.29 15.15
CA GLU A 130 -3.77 -5.49 15.38
C GLU A 130 -2.97 -6.68 15.97
N LEU A 131 -1.65 -6.70 15.82
CA LEU A 131 -0.79 -7.77 16.35
C LEU A 131 -0.45 -7.62 17.84
N HIS A 132 -0.70 -6.46 18.46
CA HIS A 132 -0.38 -6.20 19.86
C HIS A 132 -1.58 -6.30 20.83
N VAL A 133 -2.79 -6.61 20.33
CA VAL A 133 -4.04 -6.64 21.13
C VAL A 133 -4.58 -8.07 21.34
N GLN A 134 -3.76 -9.10 21.19
CA GLN A 134 -4.09 -10.45 21.67
C GLN A 134 -3.42 -10.66 23.03
N PRO A 135 -4.08 -10.41 24.18
CA PRO A 135 -3.58 -10.94 25.43
C PRO A 135 -3.57 -12.46 25.31
N LYS A 136 -2.40 -13.08 25.52
CA LYS A 136 -2.29 -14.51 25.78
C LYS A 136 -3.25 -14.85 26.91
N VAL A 137 -4.41 -15.41 26.59
CA VAL A 137 -5.14 -16.23 27.55
C VAL A 137 -4.43 -17.57 27.54
N SER A 138 -3.49 -17.73 28.46
CA SER A 138 -2.93 -19.05 28.76
C SER A 138 -3.93 -19.83 29.63
N PRO A 139 -4.07 -21.15 29.39
CA PRO A 139 -4.96 -22.03 30.15
C PRO A 139 -4.48 -22.24 31.59
#